data_AF-A0A4Y2FYW7-F1
#
_entry.id   AF-A0A4Y2FYW7-F1
#
_cell.length_a   1.000
_cell.length_b   1.000
_cell.length_c   1.000
_cell.angle_alpha   90.00
_cell.angle_beta   90.00
_cell.angle_gamma   90.00
#
_symmetry.space_group_name_H-M   'P 1'
#
loop_
_entity.id
_entity.type
_entity.pdbx_description
1 polymer ?
#
loop_
_entity_poly.entity_id
_entity_poly.type
_entity_poly.pdbx_seq_one_letter_code
_entity_poly.pdbx_strand_id
1 'polypeptide(L)'
;MCNTKKSQEHRNNVVRPICTKDFNTGSQVHLIDSQSPCGDYKWLMNCQDRATKFRPLDTTSAADVAVELLKAFLYFAASYKDREFTANMINELSAM
;
A
#
# COMPACT_ATOMS: atom_id res chain seq x y z
N MET A 1 9.58 -20.28 19.31
CA MET A 1 11.01 -19.97 19.02
C MET A 1 11.05 -18.77 18.09
N CYS A 2 11.68 -17.67 18.49
CA CYS A 2 11.88 -16.49 17.64
C CYS A 2 13.27 -16.59 17.01
N ASN A 3 13.36 -16.58 15.69
CA ASN A 3 14.64 -16.65 14.99
C ASN A 3 15.21 -15.23 14.82
N THR A 4 16.32 -14.94 15.47
CA THR A 4 17.07 -13.70 15.27
C THR A 4 17.66 -13.69 13.87
N LYS A 5 17.42 -12.61 13.11
CA LYS A 5 17.91 -12.47 11.74
C LYS A 5 19.44 -12.56 11.72
N LYS A 6 19.99 -13.60 11.09
CA LYS A 6 21.43 -13.77 10.91
C LYS A 6 21.94 -12.75 9.89
N SER A 7 23.13 -12.19 10.13
CA SER A 7 23.81 -11.32 9.18
C SER A 7 23.92 -12.03 7.82
N GLN A 8 23.38 -11.42 6.77
CA GLN A 8 23.53 -11.87 5.39
C GLN A 8 24.45 -10.90 4.67
N GLU A 9 25.41 -11.44 3.91
CA GLU A 9 26.20 -10.63 2.99
C GLU A 9 25.29 -10.00 1.93
N HIS A 10 25.44 -8.69 1.71
CA HIS A 10 24.68 -7.94 0.72
C HIS A 10 24.97 -8.51 -0.68
N ARG A 11 24.04 -9.32 -1.20
CA ARG A 11 24.06 -9.73 -2.61
C ARG A 11 23.79 -8.51 -3.48
N ASN A 12 24.68 -8.24 -4.43
CA ASN A 12 24.66 -7.08 -5.35
C ASN A 12 23.42 -6.97 -6.27
N ASN A 13 22.38 -7.79 -6.09
CA ASN A 13 21.10 -7.67 -6.80
C ASN A 13 20.13 -6.73 -6.06
N VAL A 14 20.60 -5.54 -5.70
CA VAL A 14 19.72 -4.50 -5.16
C VAL A 14 19.27 -3.64 -6.34
N VAL A 15 18.04 -3.88 -6.81
CA VAL A 15 17.33 -2.88 -7.62
C VAL A 15 17.37 -1.58 -6.82
N ARG A 16 17.94 -0.52 -7.40
CA ARG A 16 18.01 0.78 -6.72
C ARG A 16 16.58 1.21 -6.39
N PRO A 17 16.24 1.45 -5.12
CA PRO A 17 14.93 1.96 -4.78
C PRO A 17 14.69 3.27 -5.51
N ILE A 18 13.46 3.48 -5.99
CA ILE A 18 13.06 4.80 -6.50
C ILE A 18 12.97 5.72 -5.27
N CYS A 19 14.05 6.45 -5.00
CA CYS A 19 14.10 7.43 -3.92
C CYS A 19 13.63 8.77 -4.48
N THR A 20 12.36 9.10 -4.28
CA THR A 20 11.91 10.49 -4.40
C THR A 20 12.35 11.27 -3.17
N LYS A 21 12.75 12.54 -3.35
CA LYS A 21 13.21 13.40 -2.24
C LYS A 21 12.06 13.92 -1.38
N ASP A 22 10.85 13.96 -1.95
CA ASP A 22 9.67 14.56 -1.36
C ASP A 22 8.59 13.48 -1.13
N PHE A 23 7.93 13.52 0.04
CA PHE A 23 6.81 12.65 0.35
C PHE A 23 5.64 12.86 -0.63
N ASN A 24 4.90 11.80 -0.97
CA ASN A 24 3.73 11.84 -1.86
C ASN A 24 4.00 12.28 -3.30
N THR A 25 5.26 12.28 -3.76
CA THR A 25 5.59 12.55 -5.18
C THR A 25 5.51 11.31 -6.06
N GLY A 26 5.45 10.14 -5.45
CA GLY A 26 5.24 8.87 -6.14
C GLY A 26 5.20 7.73 -5.13
N SER A 27 4.16 6.88 -5.22
CA SER A 27 4.08 5.65 -4.44
C SER A 27 4.32 4.44 -5.34
N GLN A 28 5.10 3.49 -4.84
CA GLN A 28 5.22 2.18 -5.49
C GLN A 28 4.24 1.20 -4.82
N VAL A 29 3.38 0.60 -5.64
CA VAL A 29 2.46 -0.46 -5.21
C VAL A 29 3.08 -1.81 -5.55
N HIS A 30 3.21 -2.67 -4.54
CA HIS A 30 3.68 -4.06 -4.71
C HIS A 30 2.58 -5.02 -4.27
N LEU A 31 2.36 -6.08 -5.06
CA LEU A 31 1.48 -7.18 -4.71
C LEU A 31 2.33 -8.39 -4.32
N ILE A 32 2.10 -8.92 -3.13
CA ILE A 32 2.85 -10.06 -2.57
C ILE A 32 1.87 -11.23 -2.40
N ASP A 33 2.23 -12.39 -2.94
CA ASP A 33 1.49 -13.63 -2.69
C ASP A 33 1.78 -14.12 -1.27
N SER A 34 0.77 -14.16 -0.41
CA SER A 34 0.87 -14.67 0.95
C SER A 34 0.86 -16.20 0.90
N GLN A 35 2.05 -16.79 1.00
CA GLN A 35 2.20 -18.26 1.04
C GLN A 35 1.49 -18.91 2.24
N SER A 36 1.22 -18.12 3.29
CA SER A 36 0.36 -18.47 4.41
C SER A 36 -0.84 -17.53 4.42
N PRO A 37 -1.94 -17.85 3.72
CA PRO A 37 -3.12 -17.00 3.68
C PRO A 37 -3.68 -16.80 5.09
N CYS A 38 -4.03 -15.57 5.42
CA CYS A 38 -4.66 -15.23 6.69
C CYS A 38 -6.17 -15.14 6.44
N GLY A 39 -6.88 -16.25 6.57
CA GLY A 39 -8.27 -16.36 6.12
C GLY A 39 -8.35 -16.45 4.60
N ASP A 40 -9.28 -15.69 3.99
CA ASP A 40 -9.55 -15.72 2.55
C ASP A 40 -8.57 -14.88 1.72
N TYR A 41 -7.75 -14.06 2.36
CA TYR A 41 -6.83 -13.15 1.71
C TYR A 41 -5.55 -13.88 1.25
N LYS A 42 -5.42 -14.03 -0.07
CA LYS A 42 -4.23 -14.60 -0.69
C LYS A 42 -3.13 -13.55 -0.93
N TRP A 43 -3.51 -12.31 -1.20
CA TRP A 43 -2.58 -11.28 -1.64
C TRP A 43 -2.41 -10.19 -0.59
N LEU A 44 -1.25 -9.56 -0.61
CA LEU A 44 -0.92 -8.43 0.25
C LEU A 44 -0.44 -7.28 -0.60
N MET A 45 -1.20 -6.19 -0.61
CA MET A 45 -0.81 -4.95 -1.25
C MET A 45 0.03 -4.11 -0.31
N ASN A 46 1.21 -3.71 -0.77
CA ASN A 46 2.10 -2.79 -0.07
C ASN A 46 2.21 -1.49 -0.87
N CYS A 47 1.78 -0.37 -0.27
CA CYS A 47 1.98 0.98 -0.81
C CYS A 47 3.14 1.64 -0.07
N GLN A 48 4.26 1.85 -0.75
CA GLN A 48 5.43 2.54 -0.17
C GLN A 48 5.31 4.04 -0.44
N ASP A 49 4.94 4.82 0.58
CA ASP A 49 5.00 6.30 0.55
C ASP A 49 5.06 6.89 1.97
N ARG A 50 4.19 6.42 2.89
CA ARG A 50 4.28 6.73 4.33
C ARG A 50 3.77 5.55 5.16
N ALA A 51 4.67 5.00 5.98
CA ALA A 51 4.47 3.81 6.81
C ALA A 51 3.91 2.63 6.00
N THR A 52 4.75 1.65 5.70
CA THR A 52 4.41 0.40 5.02
C THR A 52 3.12 -0.19 5.59
N LYS A 53 1.97 0.12 4.98
CA LYS A 53 0.65 -0.40 5.37
C LYS A 53 0.33 -1.50 4.39
N PHE A 54 0.46 -2.72 4.88
CA PHE A 54 0.03 -3.91 4.17
C PHE A 54 -1.49 -3.97 4.20
N ARG A 55 -2.12 -4.05 3.02
CA ARG A 55 -3.56 -4.22 2.87
C ARG A 55 -3.83 -5.61 2.30
N PRO A 56 -4.63 -6.44 2.98
CA PRO A 56 -4.97 -7.75 2.47
C PRO A 56 -5.89 -7.61 1.25
N LEU A 57 -5.72 -8.51 0.28
CA LEU A 57 -6.47 -8.57 -0.97
C LEU A 57 -6.83 -10.03 -1.27
N ASP A 58 -8.06 -10.24 -1.73
CA ASP A 58 -8.52 -11.56 -2.16
C ASP A 58 -8.02 -11.89 -3.57
N THR A 59 -7.99 -10.90 -4.46
CA THR A 59 -7.56 -11.05 -5.85
C THR A 59 -6.57 -9.97 -6.28
N THR A 60 -5.88 -10.22 -7.39
CA THR A 60 -4.99 -9.26 -8.07
C THR A 60 -5.70 -8.50 -9.19
N SER A 61 -7.03 -8.53 -9.23
CA SER A 61 -7.79 -7.81 -10.25
C SER A 61 -7.49 -6.31 -10.16
N ALA A 62 -7.42 -5.65 -11.31
CA ALA A 62 -7.17 -4.20 -11.35
C ALA A 62 -8.24 -3.41 -10.58
N ALA A 63 -9.49 -3.91 -10.55
CA ALA A 63 -10.58 -3.31 -9.81
C ALA A 63 -10.34 -3.35 -8.29
N ASP A 64 -9.98 -4.52 -7.75
CA ASP A 64 -9.74 -4.68 -6.31
C ASP A 64 -8.52 -3.85 -5.85
N VAL A 65 -7.47 -3.86 -6.67
CA VAL A 65 -6.28 -3.04 -6.44
C VAL A 65 -6.63 -1.55 -6.46
N ALA A 66 -7.44 -1.10 -7.42
CA ALA A 66 -7.86 0.30 -7.51
C ALA A 66 -8.70 0.73 -6.30
N VAL A 67 -9.62 -0.13 -5.85
CA VAL A 67 -10.46 0.13 -4.66
C VAL A 67 -9.61 0.25 -3.39
N GLU A 68 -8.69 -0.68 -3.15
CA GLU A 68 -7.82 -0.61 -1.97
C GLU A 68 -6.85 0.57 -2.04
N LEU A 69 -6.36 0.92 -3.23
CA LEU A 69 -5.51 2.08 -3.43
C LEU A 69 -6.28 3.38 -3.15
N LEU A 70 -7.54 3.49 -3.60
CA LEU A 70 -8.41 4.62 -3.30
C LEU A 70 -8.65 4.76 -1.79
N LYS A 71 -8.96 3.65 -1.10
CA LYS A 71 -9.08 3.64 0.37
C LYS A 71 -7.80 4.12 1.06
N ALA A 72 -6.63 3.74 0.53
CA ALA A 72 -5.35 4.21 1.03
C ALA A 72 -5.20 5.72 0.87
N PHE A 73 -5.46 6.26 -0.33
CA PHE A 73 -5.38 7.69 -0.59
C PHE A 73 -6.36 8.49 0.26
N LEU A 74 -7.61 8.06 0.42
CA LEU A 74 -8.59 8.73 1.27
C LEU A 74 -8.15 8.74 2.74
N TYR A 75 -7.62 7.62 3.24
CA TYR A 75 -7.07 7.56 4.60
C TYR A 75 -5.94 8.58 4.80
N PHE A 76 -5.05 8.70 3.82
CA PHE A 76 -3.96 9.69 3.88
C PHE A 76 -4.48 11.12 3.74
N ALA A 77 -5.40 11.38 2.81
CA ALA A 77 -5.99 12.70 2.60
C ALA A 77 -6.71 13.20 3.86
N ALA A 78 -7.49 12.35 4.53
CA ALA A 78 -8.13 12.65 5.80
C ALA A 78 -7.13 12.97 6.93
N SER A 79 -5.90 12.49 6.82
CA SER A 79 -4.83 12.78 7.78
C SER A 79 -4.14 14.14 7.54
N TYR A 80 -4.26 14.72 6.34
CA TYR A 80 -3.60 15.99 5.97
C TYR A 80 -4.57 17.15 5.78
N LYS A 81 -5.82 16.85 5.44
CA LYS A 81 -6.89 17.81 5.19
C LYS A 81 -8.00 17.63 6.22
N ASP A 82 -8.88 18.60 6.29
CA ASP A 82 -10.05 18.51 7.16
C ASP A 82 -11.05 17.43 6.68
N ARG A 83 -11.97 17.10 7.57
CA ARG A 83 -13.04 16.12 7.34
C ARG A 83 -13.95 16.54 6.19
N GLU A 84 -14.14 17.83 5.99
CA GLU A 84 -15.03 18.40 4.97
C GLU A 84 -14.49 18.15 3.56
N PHE A 85 -13.19 18.39 3.35
CA PHE A 85 -12.53 18.06 2.08
C PHE A 85 -12.64 16.57 1.74
N THR A 86 -12.45 15.70 2.74
CA THR A 86 -12.58 14.24 2.53
C THR A 86 -14.01 13.83 2.20
N ALA A 87 -15.01 14.42 2.87
CA ALA A 87 -16.42 14.15 2.59
C ALA A 87 -16.81 14.60 1.17
N ASN A 88 -16.35 15.77 0.75
CA ASN A 88 -16.59 16.27 -0.60
C ASN A 88 -15.96 15.37 -1.67
N MET A 89 -14.72 14.90 -1.46
CA MET A 89 -14.10 13.94 -2.37
C MET A 89 -14.90 12.64 -2.49
N ILE A 90 -15.42 12.10 -1.38
CA ILE A 90 -16.24 10.88 -1.40
C ILE A 90 -17.53 11.13 -2.20
N ASN A 91 -18.20 12.27 -2.00
CA ASN A 91 -19.41 12.62 -2.72
C ASN A 91 -19.15 12.70 -4.24
N GLU A 92 -18.09 13.39 -4.66
CA GLU A 92 -17.70 13.49 -6.07
C GLU A 92 -17.41 12.12 -6.69
N LEU A 93 -16.67 11.27 -5.99
CA LEU A 93 -16.37 9.90 -6.45
C LEU A 93 -17.61 9.00 -6.51
N SER A 94 -18.60 9.24 -5.64
CA SER A 94 -19.86 8.47 -5.64
C SER A 94 -20.85 8.91 -6.72
N ALA A 95 -20.67 10.12 -7.26
CA ALA A 95 -21.52 10.69 -8.30
C ALA A 95 -21.03 10.35 -9.72
N MET A 96 -19.85 9.73 -9.84
CA MET A 96 -19.32 9.13 -11.06
C MET A 96 -19.96 7.77 -11.35
#